data_AF-A0A937CC47-F1
#
_entry.id   AF-A0A937CC47-F1
#
_cell.length_a   1.000
_cell.length_b   1.000
_cell.length_c   1.000
_cell.angle_alpha   90.00
_cell.angle_beta   90.00
_cell.angle_gamma   90.00
#
_symmetry.space_group_name_H-M   'P 1'
#
loop_
_entity.id
_entity.type
_entity.pdbx_description
1 polymer ?
#
loop_
_entity_poly.entity_id
_entity_poly.type
_entity_poly.pdbx_seq_one_letter_code
_entity_poly.pdbx_strand_id
1 'polypeptide(L)'
;MKKISLFKATTLFLLVMVVSTSVIQCKKEGDIIKGLDRSFSGTADSTIYAAFYESNTITPADAVPDVNDKIKFRGVQTILHEYCATSNCHGGAVAPKFDTYAEVMKFVTAGSPENSKLWDYLTTNDFNKAMPPVNSNHEMNITDKSLIFNWIKNGAKERPDLNDFRPAAVALIVTGCGSANCHNQATATGGWARAGFIPGLVSSDTSTYIYLNPSTGLSTYYCQLSNVAKRDQVWGAYKDSVKRFYADTLANASFRPWKTFATPRSASSTRGPLNTYDDIMMDIMYPKSARSNSSVQYINPTTLITYYVKGNYLNVSSSMVSRVDSTLLLANPFTGVYATSHQGDMAYGDGGLKAHEIALIKAWYFADPNVPTVWKYGNANAGIFKYRKTGTIIKQ
;
A
#
# COMPACT_ATOMS: atom_id res chain seq x y z
N MET A 1 13.50 67.80 43.96
CA MET A 1 13.12 66.78 42.95
C MET A 1 14.38 66.38 42.17
N LYS A 2 14.81 65.12 42.23
CA LYS A 2 16.02 64.65 41.52
C LYS A 2 15.72 64.58 40.02
N LYS A 3 16.43 65.37 39.21
CA LYS A 3 16.31 65.37 37.75
C LYS A 3 16.88 64.04 37.21
N ILE A 4 16.00 63.18 36.69
CA ILE A 4 16.42 61.99 35.95
C ILE A 4 17.01 62.48 34.62
N SER A 5 18.22 62.02 34.27
CA SER A 5 18.84 62.42 33.01
C SER A 5 18.06 61.81 31.83
N LEU A 6 18.00 62.57 30.73
CA LEU A 6 17.30 62.16 29.50
C LEU A 6 17.70 60.74 29.06
N PHE A 7 18.98 60.41 29.19
CA PHE A 7 19.51 59.09 28.85
C PHE A 7 18.88 57.95 29.67
N LYS A 8 18.73 58.12 30.99
CA LYS A 8 18.10 57.11 31.86
C LYS A 8 16.61 56.95 31.57
N ALA A 9 15.93 58.04 31.19
CA ALA A 9 14.53 57.99 30.78
C ALA A 9 14.36 57.23 29.46
N THR A 10 15.22 57.48 28.46
CA THR A 10 15.17 56.79 27.17
C THR A 10 15.48 55.30 27.28
N THR A 11 16.48 54.92 28.08
CA THR A 11 16.79 53.49 28.29
C THR A 11 15.64 52.76 28.98
N LEU A 12 15.03 53.37 30.01
CA LEU A 12 13.88 52.78 30.68
C LEU A 12 12.68 52.66 29.74
N PHE A 13 12.42 53.68 28.92
CA PHE A 13 11.35 53.65 27.92
C PHE A 13 11.56 52.54 26.88
N LEU A 14 12.77 52.40 26.33
CA LEU A 14 13.10 51.34 25.37
C LEU A 14 13.00 49.95 26.00
N LEU A 15 13.47 49.79 27.25
CA LEU A 15 13.43 48.51 27.95
C LEU A 15 11.98 48.11 28.28
N VAL A 16 11.14 49.07 28.70
CA VAL A 16 9.70 48.87 28.84
C VAL A 16 9.07 48.56 27.49
N MET A 17 9.45 49.23 26.39
CA MET A 17 8.92 48.94 25.06
C MET A 17 9.26 47.51 24.62
N VAL A 18 10.51 47.06 24.79
CA VAL A 18 10.97 45.71 24.43
C VAL A 18 10.30 44.64 25.30
N VAL A 19 10.13 44.89 26.61
CA VAL A 19 9.38 43.98 27.49
C VAL A 19 7.89 43.98 27.15
N SER A 20 7.32 45.13 26.78
CA SER A 20 5.91 45.24 26.39
C SER A 20 5.65 44.56 25.06
N THR A 21 6.52 44.71 24.06
CA THR A 21 6.38 44.04 22.76
C THR A 21 6.60 42.54 22.85
N SER A 22 7.50 42.07 23.72
CA SER A 22 7.65 40.64 24.00
C SER A 22 6.46 40.04 24.77
N VAL A 23 5.83 40.79 25.68
CA VAL A 23 4.58 40.38 26.35
C VAL A 23 3.36 40.44 25.40
N ILE A 24 3.31 41.40 24.48
CA ILE A 24 2.23 41.51 23.47
C ILE A 24 2.37 40.45 22.37
N GLN A 25 3.59 40.08 21.97
CA GLN A 25 3.83 38.92 21.08
C GLN A 25 3.40 37.57 21.70
N CYS A 26 3.14 37.55 23.01
CA CYS A 26 2.65 36.39 23.74
C CYS A 26 1.15 36.46 24.12
N LYS A 27 0.43 37.54 23.78
CA LYS A 27 -1.03 37.59 23.98
C LYS A 27 -1.75 36.92 22.80
N LYS A 28 -2.47 35.84 23.12
CA LYS A 28 -3.24 34.97 22.19
C LYS A 28 -4.63 35.55 21.87
N GLU A 29 -4.73 36.83 21.55
CA GLU A 29 -5.96 37.45 21.07
C GLU A 29 -5.65 38.19 19.76
N GLY A 30 -6.36 37.84 18.68
CA GLY A 30 -6.18 38.42 17.34
C GLY A 30 -7.01 37.70 16.28
N ASP A 31 -7.18 38.35 15.12
CA ASP A 31 -7.99 37.83 13.99
C ASP A 31 -7.56 36.44 13.50
N ILE A 32 -6.31 36.04 13.74
CA ILE A 32 -5.72 34.74 13.35
C ILE A 32 -6.45 33.56 14.02
N ILE A 33 -7.01 33.76 15.21
CA ILE A 33 -7.72 32.70 15.96
C ILE A 33 -9.20 32.61 15.56
N LYS A 34 -9.73 33.64 14.90
CA LYS A 34 -11.15 33.74 14.59
C LYS A 34 -11.52 32.74 13.48
N GLY A 35 -12.15 31.63 13.89
CA GLY A 35 -12.55 30.54 12.99
C GLY A 35 -11.53 29.41 12.87
N LEU A 36 -10.44 29.44 13.64
CA LEU A 36 -9.53 28.29 13.74
C LEU A 36 -10.20 27.17 14.54
N ASP A 37 -10.41 26.02 13.91
CA ASP A 37 -10.81 24.78 14.57
C ASP A 37 -9.72 23.74 14.40
N ARG A 38 -9.15 23.29 15.51
CA ARG A 38 -8.09 22.27 15.54
C ARG A 38 -8.61 20.85 15.67
N SER A 39 -9.92 20.68 15.86
CA SER A 39 -10.56 19.38 15.99
C SER A 39 -10.21 18.49 14.81
N PHE A 40 -9.88 17.24 15.09
CA PHE A 40 -9.66 16.25 14.05
C PHE A 40 -11.00 15.74 13.54
N SER A 41 -11.33 16.04 12.29
CA SER A 41 -12.53 15.55 11.61
C SER A 41 -12.30 14.26 10.80
N GLY A 42 -11.06 13.75 10.79
CA GLY A 42 -10.72 12.49 10.14
C GLY A 42 -11.17 11.27 10.96
N THR A 43 -11.05 10.10 10.35
CA THR A 43 -11.30 8.80 11.01
C THR A 43 -10.05 7.93 10.91
N ALA A 44 -9.97 6.89 11.75
CA ALA A 44 -8.89 5.92 11.64
C ALA A 44 -8.93 5.26 10.25
N ASP A 45 -7.80 5.27 9.56
CA ASP A 45 -7.67 4.66 8.24
C ASP A 45 -6.48 3.71 8.24
N SER A 46 -6.80 2.41 8.37
CA SER A 46 -5.80 1.35 8.35
C SER A 46 -5.04 1.25 7.03
N THR A 47 -5.56 1.81 5.93
CA THR A 47 -4.90 1.79 4.62
C THR A 47 -3.76 2.80 4.52
N ILE A 48 -3.63 3.69 5.49
CA ILE A 48 -2.51 4.63 5.61
C ILE A 48 -1.40 3.96 6.41
N TYR A 49 -0.25 3.75 5.76
CA TYR A 49 0.95 3.34 6.47
C TYR A 49 1.47 4.49 7.36
N ALA A 50 1.41 4.29 8.67
CA ALA A 50 1.85 5.25 9.67
C ALA A 50 2.92 4.62 10.57
N ALA A 51 4.09 5.26 10.62
CA ALA A 51 5.25 4.76 11.36
C ALA A 51 5.91 5.90 12.13
N PHE A 52 6.64 5.55 13.20
CA PHE A 52 7.41 6.55 13.94
C PHE A 52 8.53 7.15 13.07
N TYR A 53 9.38 6.28 12.52
CA TYR A 53 10.48 6.66 11.63
C TYR A 53 10.04 6.79 10.17
N GLU A 54 10.59 7.79 9.48
CA GLU A 54 10.34 8.04 8.06
C GLU A 54 10.88 6.94 7.14
N SER A 55 11.89 6.20 7.59
CA SER A 55 12.52 5.13 6.82
C SER A 55 12.62 3.84 7.63
N ASN A 56 12.18 2.73 7.01
CA ASN A 56 12.30 1.39 7.54
C ASN A 56 12.83 0.45 6.44
N THR A 57 13.95 -0.22 6.71
CA THR A 57 14.44 -1.30 5.84
C THR A 57 13.61 -2.55 6.10
N ILE A 58 13.14 -3.19 5.03
CA ILE A 58 12.29 -4.37 5.14
C ILE A 58 13.14 -5.63 5.35
N THR A 59 12.51 -6.71 5.78
CA THR A 59 13.12 -8.05 5.72
C THR A 59 12.24 -8.93 4.83
N PRO A 60 12.82 -9.67 3.87
CA PRO A 60 14.23 -9.70 3.48
C PRO A 60 14.67 -8.44 2.72
N ALA A 61 15.94 -8.05 2.87
CA ALA A 61 16.62 -7.00 2.12
C ALA A 61 18.02 -7.47 1.70
N ASP A 62 18.58 -6.87 0.66
CA ASP A 62 19.97 -7.12 0.31
C ASP A 62 20.94 -6.54 1.35
N ALA A 63 22.20 -7.00 1.36
CA ALA A 63 23.22 -6.53 2.30
C ALA A 63 23.44 -5.01 2.21
N VAL A 64 23.33 -4.47 1.00
CA VAL A 64 23.19 -3.03 0.74
C VAL A 64 21.79 -2.79 0.21
N PRO A 65 20.82 -2.41 1.07
CA PRO A 65 19.42 -2.33 0.68
C PRO A 65 19.20 -1.34 -0.46
N ASP A 66 18.50 -1.78 -1.51
CA ASP A 66 18.15 -0.94 -2.65
C ASP A 66 16.95 -0.04 -2.33
N VAL A 67 16.55 0.81 -3.28
CA VAL A 67 15.39 1.70 -3.15
C VAL A 67 14.10 0.93 -2.88
N ASN A 68 13.95 -0.27 -3.44
CA ASN A 68 12.78 -1.15 -3.26
C ASN A 68 12.86 -2.03 -1.99
N ASP A 69 13.89 -1.84 -1.15
CA ASP A 69 14.01 -2.49 0.16
C ASP A 69 13.80 -1.51 1.32
N LYS A 70 13.48 -0.24 1.02
CA LYS A 70 13.26 0.81 2.02
C LYS A 70 11.85 1.37 1.91
N ILE A 71 11.05 1.08 2.92
CA ILE A 71 9.79 1.79 3.13
C ILE A 71 10.15 3.22 3.53
N LYS A 72 9.74 4.19 2.71
CA LYS A 72 9.93 5.63 2.93
C LYS A 72 8.60 6.37 2.82
N PHE A 73 8.01 6.66 3.96
CA PHE A 73 6.81 7.48 4.09
C PHE A 73 7.06 8.49 5.19
N ARG A 74 6.40 9.65 5.12
CA ARG A 74 6.50 10.68 6.15
C ARG A 74 6.18 10.08 7.53
N GLY A 75 7.15 10.11 8.43
CA GLY A 75 7.06 9.51 9.76
C GLY A 75 6.61 10.51 10.83
N VAL A 76 6.09 9.99 11.94
CA VAL A 76 5.67 10.81 13.08
C VAL A 76 6.81 11.66 13.63
N GLN A 77 8.03 11.12 13.70
CA GLN A 77 9.19 11.89 14.16
C GLN A 77 9.44 13.13 13.30
N THR A 78 9.42 12.98 11.97
CA THR A 78 9.60 14.09 11.02
C THR A 78 8.50 15.14 11.20
N ILE A 79 7.24 14.70 11.36
CA ILE A 79 6.11 15.60 11.62
C ILE A 79 6.32 16.36 12.93
N LEU A 80 6.66 15.67 14.03
CA LEU A 80 6.88 16.32 15.32
C LEU A 80 8.08 17.27 15.29
N HIS A 81 9.13 16.97 14.53
CA HIS A 81 10.25 17.89 14.35
C HIS A 81 9.87 19.14 13.59
N GLU A 82 9.05 19.00 12.55
CA GLU A 82 8.58 20.12 11.74
C GLU A 82 7.68 21.05 12.57
N TYR A 83 6.68 20.50 13.25
CA TYR A 83 5.69 21.32 13.94
C TYR A 83 6.05 21.67 15.38
N CYS A 84 6.77 20.81 16.11
CA CYS A 84 6.95 20.95 17.55
C CYS A 84 8.42 21.13 17.97
N ALA A 85 9.34 20.40 17.35
CA ALA A 85 10.77 20.42 17.69
C ALA A 85 11.57 21.44 16.87
N THR A 86 11.00 22.62 16.63
CA THR A 86 11.75 23.75 16.07
C THR A 86 12.72 24.32 17.12
N SER A 87 13.78 24.99 16.69
CA SER A 87 14.81 25.56 17.57
C SER A 87 14.27 26.56 18.60
N ASN A 88 13.14 27.21 18.32
CA ASN A 88 12.50 28.15 19.23
C ASN A 88 11.49 27.48 20.18
N CYS A 89 11.24 26.18 20.03
CA CYS A 89 10.31 25.39 20.81
C CYS A 89 11.03 24.13 21.33
N HIS A 90 10.49 22.94 21.09
CA HIS A 90 10.97 21.70 21.68
C HIS A 90 12.29 21.19 21.07
N GLY A 91 12.81 21.81 20.01
CA GLY A 91 14.13 21.51 19.43
C GLY A 91 15.28 22.35 20.00
N GLY A 92 14.98 23.33 20.86
CA GLY A 92 15.95 24.30 21.40
C GLY A 92 16.36 24.07 22.85
N ALA A 93 16.18 25.07 23.72
CA ALA A 93 16.38 24.93 25.16
C ALA A 93 15.11 24.46 25.91
N VAL A 94 13.95 24.45 25.24
CA VAL A 94 12.66 24.13 25.87
C VAL A 94 12.51 22.61 26.01
N ALA A 95 12.14 22.16 27.21
CA ALA A 95 11.75 20.79 27.50
C ALA A 95 10.21 20.67 27.52
N PRO A 96 9.62 19.49 27.24
CA PRO A 96 10.26 18.22 26.86
C PRO A 96 10.88 18.25 25.45
N LYS A 97 11.72 17.26 25.14
CA LYS A 97 12.25 16.96 23.81
C LYS A 97 11.40 15.94 23.08
N PHE A 98 11.48 15.92 21.76
CA PHE A 98 10.76 14.98 20.88
C PHE A 98 11.70 14.32 19.86
N ASP A 99 12.99 14.20 20.21
CA ASP A 99 14.04 13.74 19.30
C ASP A 99 14.03 12.22 19.15
N THR A 100 13.53 11.49 20.16
CA THR A 100 13.54 10.03 20.19
C THR A 100 12.15 9.44 20.43
N TYR A 101 11.98 8.18 20.00
CA TYR A 101 10.77 7.40 20.26
C TYR A 101 10.41 7.38 21.75
N ALA A 102 11.39 7.10 22.61
CA ALA A 102 11.20 7.02 24.05
C ALA A 102 10.73 8.35 24.68
N GLU A 103 11.12 9.50 24.11
CA GLU A 103 10.67 10.80 24.58
C GLU A 103 9.24 11.10 24.16
N VAL A 104 8.90 10.82 22.89
CA VAL A 104 7.54 11.00 22.37
C VAL A 104 6.55 10.10 23.11
N MET A 105 6.93 8.85 23.39
CA MET A 105 6.08 7.89 24.09
C MET A 105 5.70 8.28 25.51
N LYS A 106 6.41 9.23 26.15
CA LYS A 106 6.00 9.79 27.46
C LYS A 106 4.66 10.54 27.40
N PHE A 107 4.22 10.93 26.20
CA PHE A 107 3.00 11.68 25.95
C PHE A 107 1.95 10.88 25.18
N VAL A 108 2.24 9.62 24.88
CA VAL A 108 1.40 8.76 24.03
C VAL A 108 0.94 7.55 24.83
N THR A 109 -0.37 7.31 24.80
CA THR A 109 -0.99 6.07 25.25
C THR A 109 -1.22 5.20 24.02
N ALA A 110 -0.39 4.18 23.83
CA ALA A 110 -0.47 3.26 22.70
C ALA A 110 -1.89 2.69 22.54
N GLY A 111 -2.41 2.72 21.32
CA GLY A 111 -3.76 2.23 20.97
C GLY A 111 -4.90 3.20 21.27
N SER A 112 -4.63 4.31 21.97
CA SER A 112 -5.64 5.23 22.48
C SER A 112 -5.24 6.69 22.23
N PRO A 113 -5.49 7.22 21.02
CA PRO A 113 -5.29 8.63 20.71
C PRO A 113 -6.01 9.55 21.69
N GLU A 114 -7.25 9.23 22.04
CA GLU A 114 -8.09 10.00 22.97
C GLU A 114 -7.51 10.12 24.39
N ASN A 115 -6.70 9.14 24.82
CA ASN A 115 -6.01 9.17 26.12
C ASN A 115 -4.53 9.61 26.00
N SER A 116 -4.11 10.06 24.83
CA SER A 116 -2.74 10.53 24.58
C SER A 116 -2.64 12.04 24.74
N LYS A 117 -1.79 12.50 25.67
CA LYS A 117 -1.53 13.94 25.87
C LYS A 117 -1.01 14.61 24.61
N LEU A 118 -0.17 13.92 23.85
CA LEU A 118 0.33 14.42 22.56
C LEU A 118 -0.85 14.78 21.64
N TRP A 119 -1.83 13.89 21.52
CA TRP A 119 -2.98 14.09 20.64
C TRP A 119 -3.91 15.19 21.13
N ASP A 120 -4.16 15.27 22.44
CA ASP A 120 -4.91 16.38 23.05
C ASP A 120 -4.28 17.74 22.70
N TYR A 121 -2.96 17.90 22.87
CA TYR A 121 -2.28 19.15 22.52
C TYR A 121 -2.40 19.52 21.03
N LEU A 122 -2.38 18.53 20.14
CA LEU A 122 -2.47 18.75 18.69
C LEU A 122 -3.88 19.12 18.19
N THR A 123 -4.92 18.77 18.96
CA THR A 123 -6.32 18.86 18.51
C THR A 123 -7.21 19.73 19.38
N THR A 124 -6.76 20.12 20.57
CA THR A 124 -7.53 20.96 21.47
C THR A 124 -7.77 22.36 20.92
N ASN A 125 -8.98 22.88 21.14
CA ASN A 125 -9.35 24.28 20.91
C ASN A 125 -9.08 25.17 22.13
N ASP A 126 -8.54 24.62 23.23
CA ASP A 126 -7.93 25.42 24.28
C ASP A 126 -6.56 25.95 23.80
N PHE A 127 -6.58 27.09 23.12
CA PHE A 127 -5.37 27.68 22.51
C PHE A 127 -4.27 28.02 23.53
N ASN A 128 -4.56 28.03 24.84
CA ASN A 128 -3.53 28.16 25.87
C ASN A 128 -2.68 26.90 26.02
N LYS A 129 -3.27 25.72 25.76
CA LYS A 129 -2.60 24.41 25.82
C LYS A 129 -2.15 23.91 24.45
N ALA A 130 -2.79 24.38 23.39
CA ALA A 130 -2.64 23.83 22.06
C ALA A 130 -1.20 23.96 21.53
N MET A 131 -0.70 22.88 20.92
CA MET A 131 0.61 22.78 20.29
C MET A 131 0.46 22.40 18.81
N PRO A 132 1.27 22.97 17.90
CA PRO A 132 2.15 24.11 18.15
C PRO A 132 1.35 25.36 18.58
N PRO A 133 1.98 26.35 19.22
CA PRO A 133 1.28 27.57 19.64
C PRO A 133 0.62 28.28 18.45
N VAL A 134 -0.61 28.79 18.60
CA VAL A 134 -1.36 29.47 17.52
C VAL A 134 -0.60 30.65 16.89
N ASN A 135 0.25 31.33 17.66
CA ASN A 135 1.08 32.45 17.21
C ASN A 135 2.35 32.00 16.45
N SER A 136 2.60 30.69 16.33
CA SER A 136 3.70 30.16 15.51
C SER A 136 3.42 30.24 14.00
N ASN A 137 2.15 30.50 13.60
CA ASN A 137 1.69 30.44 12.20
C ASN A 137 2.03 29.12 11.49
N HIS A 138 2.20 28.02 12.25
CA HIS A 138 2.64 26.73 11.74
C HIS A 138 1.67 25.63 12.17
N GLU A 139 0.41 25.76 11.75
CA GLU A 139 -0.64 24.78 12.07
C GLU A 139 -0.44 23.45 11.37
N MET A 140 -0.64 22.36 12.10
CA MET A 140 -0.58 21.02 11.54
C MET A 140 -1.80 20.72 10.66
N ASN A 141 -1.56 20.28 9.44
CA ASN A 141 -2.60 19.90 8.49
C ASN A 141 -3.29 18.56 8.86
N ILE A 142 -4.43 18.29 8.23
CA ILE A 142 -5.22 17.07 8.48
C ILE A 142 -4.46 15.79 8.13
N THR A 143 -3.61 15.79 7.10
CA THR A 143 -2.85 14.61 6.66
C THR A 143 -1.82 14.18 7.70
N ASP A 144 -1.07 15.15 8.25
CA ASP A 144 -0.09 14.90 9.30
C ASP A 144 -0.76 14.49 10.62
N LYS A 145 -1.92 15.10 10.95
CA LYS A 145 -2.78 14.65 12.06
C LYS A 145 -3.24 13.21 11.86
N SER A 146 -3.67 12.83 10.66
CA SER A 146 -4.09 11.45 10.35
C SER A 146 -2.95 10.45 10.53
N LEU A 147 -1.72 10.79 10.14
CA LEU A 147 -0.55 9.94 10.36
C LEU A 147 -0.26 9.72 11.84
N ILE A 148 -0.27 10.77 12.66
CA ILE A 148 -0.08 10.65 14.11
C ILE A 148 -1.23 9.86 14.73
N PHE A 149 -2.48 10.16 14.37
CA PHE A 149 -3.65 9.45 14.87
C PHE A 149 -3.59 7.95 14.59
N ASN A 150 -3.32 7.57 13.33
CA ASN A 150 -3.21 6.17 12.93
C ASN A 150 -2.02 5.47 13.59
N TRP A 151 -0.87 6.13 13.68
CA TRP A 151 0.28 5.58 14.40
C TRP A 151 -0.05 5.28 15.86
N ILE A 152 -0.66 6.24 16.59
CA ILE A 152 -1.08 6.01 17.98
C ILE A 152 -2.12 4.88 18.05
N LYS A 153 -3.13 4.91 17.17
CA LYS A 153 -4.21 3.93 17.15
C LYS A 153 -3.70 2.51 16.89
N ASN A 154 -2.65 2.37 16.08
CA ASN A 154 -1.99 1.11 15.77
C ASN A 154 -0.96 0.68 16.82
N GLY A 155 -1.05 1.22 18.04
CA GLY A 155 -0.20 0.83 19.16
C GLY A 155 1.10 1.63 19.27
N ALA A 156 1.23 2.73 18.51
CA ALA A 156 2.36 3.66 18.58
C ALA A 156 3.73 2.97 18.49
N LYS A 157 3.88 1.93 17.66
CA LYS A 157 5.11 1.13 17.62
C LYS A 157 6.29 1.93 17.06
N GLU A 158 7.48 1.68 17.59
CA GLU A 158 8.72 2.26 17.08
C GLU A 158 9.01 1.79 15.65
N ARG A 159 8.81 0.48 15.43
CA ARG A 159 8.93 -0.18 14.14
C ARG A 159 7.62 -0.92 13.86
N PRO A 160 6.96 -0.67 12.71
CA PRO A 160 5.72 -1.36 12.40
C PRO A 160 5.94 -2.85 12.12
N ASP A 161 4.86 -3.62 12.21
CA ASP A 161 4.82 -5.05 11.92
C ASP A 161 3.78 -5.40 10.83
N LEU A 162 3.57 -6.70 10.60
CA LEU A 162 2.64 -7.20 9.59
C LEU A 162 1.24 -6.58 9.66
N ASN A 163 0.71 -6.34 10.86
CA ASN A 163 -0.65 -5.80 11.00
C ASN A 163 -0.71 -4.34 10.55
N ASP A 164 0.42 -3.63 10.61
CA ASP A 164 0.55 -2.25 10.13
C ASP A 164 0.84 -2.21 8.63
N PHE A 165 1.59 -3.17 8.10
CA PHE A 165 1.90 -3.24 6.66
C PHE A 165 0.71 -3.72 5.82
N ARG A 166 -0.01 -4.75 6.29
CA ARG A 166 -0.95 -5.51 5.47
C ARG A 166 -2.04 -4.63 4.85
N PRO A 167 -2.81 -3.82 5.60
CA PRO A 167 -3.94 -3.12 5.00
C PRO A 167 -3.47 -2.07 3.98
N ALA A 168 -2.37 -1.36 4.27
CA ALA A 168 -1.77 -0.38 3.36
C ALA A 168 -1.18 -1.05 2.09
N ALA A 169 -0.44 -2.16 2.24
CA ALA A 169 0.09 -2.91 1.09
C ALA A 169 -1.02 -3.47 0.21
N VAL A 170 -2.08 -4.02 0.81
CA VAL A 170 -3.26 -4.53 0.09
C VAL A 170 -3.97 -3.39 -0.64
N ALA A 171 -4.17 -2.25 0.01
CA ALA A 171 -4.78 -1.07 -0.60
C ALA A 171 -3.97 -0.57 -1.81
N LEU A 172 -2.63 -0.55 -1.72
CA LEU A 172 -1.75 -0.21 -2.86
C LEU A 172 -1.91 -1.19 -4.03
N ILE A 173 -2.05 -2.49 -3.77
CA ILE A 173 -2.28 -3.48 -4.83
C ILE A 173 -3.66 -3.29 -5.45
N VAL A 174 -4.70 -3.14 -4.63
CA VAL A 174 -6.09 -2.95 -5.07
C VAL A 174 -6.21 -1.69 -5.93
N THR A 175 -5.65 -0.57 -5.48
CA THR A 175 -5.80 0.74 -6.14
C THR A 175 -4.79 0.94 -7.27
N GLY A 176 -3.53 0.56 -7.07
CA GLY A 176 -2.45 0.76 -8.04
C GLY A 176 -2.54 -0.20 -9.23
N CYS A 177 -2.97 -1.44 -9.01
CA CYS A 177 -3.06 -2.44 -10.08
C CYS A 177 -4.46 -2.60 -10.68
N GLY A 178 -5.51 -2.09 -10.02
CA GLY A 178 -6.93 -2.24 -10.39
C GLY A 178 -7.37 -1.46 -11.64
N SER A 179 -6.45 -1.03 -12.51
CA SER A 179 -6.77 -0.27 -13.71
C SER A 179 -7.75 -1.03 -14.60
N ALA A 180 -8.66 -0.29 -15.23
CA ALA A 180 -9.75 -0.81 -16.06
C ALA A 180 -9.28 -1.74 -17.20
N ASN A 181 -8.01 -1.67 -17.61
CA ASN A 181 -7.41 -2.50 -18.66
C ASN A 181 -6.64 -3.74 -18.16
N CYS A 182 -6.20 -3.83 -16.90
CA CYS A 182 -5.28 -4.90 -16.45
C CYS A 182 -5.87 -5.81 -15.37
N HIS A 183 -6.28 -5.27 -14.21
CA HIS A 183 -6.87 -6.06 -13.10
C HIS A 183 -8.27 -5.56 -12.74
N ASN A 184 -9.11 -5.38 -13.75
CA ASN A 184 -10.50 -5.00 -13.54
C ASN A 184 -11.44 -6.19 -13.73
N GLN A 185 -12.29 -6.43 -12.73
CA GLN A 185 -13.23 -7.55 -12.73
C GLN A 185 -14.21 -7.45 -13.90
N ALA A 186 -14.79 -6.28 -14.14
CA ALA A 186 -15.79 -6.09 -15.20
C ALA A 186 -15.18 -6.35 -16.58
N THR A 187 -13.94 -5.92 -16.83
CA THR A 187 -13.21 -6.21 -18.08
C THR A 187 -12.85 -7.70 -18.21
N ALA A 188 -12.40 -8.34 -17.12
CA ALA A 188 -12.09 -9.77 -17.13
C ALA A 188 -13.32 -10.61 -17.45
N THR A 189 -14.42 -10.38 -16.75
CA THR A 189 -15.69 -11.08 -16.97
C THR A 189 -16.39 -10.64 -18.26
N GLY A 190 -16.17 -9.41 -18.71
CA GLY A 190 -16.67 -8.88 -19.98
C GLY A 190 -16.04 -9.57 -21.19
N GLY A 191 -14.76 -9.97 -21.09
CA GLY A 191 -14.14 -10.85 -22.08
C GLY A 191 -14.86 -12.20 -22.23
N TRP A 192 -15.35 -12.77 -21.12
CA TRP A 192 -16.15 -14.00 -21.14
C TRP A 192 -17.58 -13.76 -21.62
N ALA A 193 -18.17 -12.62 -21.25
CA ALA A 193 -19.47 -12.17 -21.74
C ALA A 193 -19.48 -12.04 -23.28
N ARG A 194 -18.52 -11.30 -23.83
CA ARG A 194 -18.35 -11.11 -25.29
C ARG A 194 -18.18 -12.43 -26.03
N ALA A 195 -17.53 -13.40 -25.40
CA ALA A 195 -17.31 -14.72 -25.99
C ALA A 195 -18.52 -15.66 -25.85
N GLY A 196 -19.63 -15.19 -25.28
CA GLY A 196 -20.89 -15.94 -25.16
C GLY A 196 -20.86 -17.01 -24.07
N PHE A 197 -19.93 -16.92 -23.11
CA PHE A 197 -19.80 -17.96 -22.09
C PHE A 197 -20.80 -17.84 -20.97
N ILE A 198 -21.32 -16.64 -20.72
CA ILE A 198 -22.26 -16.34 -19.65
C ILE A 198 -23.69 -16.51 -20.20
N PRO A 199 -24.45 -17.55 -19.78
CA PRO A 199 -25.80 -17.77 -20.26
C PRO A 199 -26.75 -16.65 -19.80
N GLY A 200 -27.76 -16.35 -20.61
CA GLY A 200 -28.81 -15.40 -20.25
C GLY A 200 -28.34 -13.95 -20.12
N LEU A 201 -27.24 -13.58 -20.79
CA LEU A 201 -26.87 -12.17 -20.92
C LEU A 201 -27.84 -11.44 -21.84
N VAL A 202 -28.22 -10.24 -21.43
CA VAL A 202 -28.91 -9.24 -22.27
C VAL A 202 -27.96 -8.08 -22.55
N SER A 203 -28.26 -7.25 -23.55
CA SER A 203 -27.39 -6.14 -23.95
C SER A 203 -27.07 -5.17 -22.80
N SER A 204 -28.03 -4.92 -21.91
CA SER A 204 -27.86 -4.06 -20.74
C SER A 204 -26.94 -4.63 -19.65
N ASP A 205 -26.58 -5.91 -19.72
CA ASP A 205 -25.62 -6.50 -18.78
C ASP A 205 -24.18 -6.09 -19.08
N THR A 206 -23.91 -5.61 -20.30
CA THR A 206 -22.56 -5.28 -20.76
C THR A 206 -22.43 -3.83 -21.16
N SER A 207 -21.22 -3.29 -21.05
CA SER A 207 -20.84 -1.97 -21.55
C SER A 207 -19.49 -2.04 -22.26
N THR A 208 -19.08 -0.91 -22.83
CA THR A 208 -17.78 -0.77 -23.47
C THR A 208 -16.93 0.20 -22.67
N TYR A 209 -15.73 -0.23 -22.30
CA TYR A 209 -14.68 0.62 -21.78
C TYR A 209 -13.66 0.92 -22.88
N ILE A 210 -13.27 2.18 -23.00
CA ILE A 210 -12.27 2.63 -23.97
C ILE A 210 -11.02 3.05 -23.20
N TYR A 211 -9.92 2.35 -23.44
CA TYR A 211 -8.60 2.75 -22.95
C TYR A 211 -7.88 3.52 -24.04
N LEU A 212 -7.49 4.75 -23.74
CA LEU A 212 -6.59 5.54 -24.58
C LEU A 212 -5.17 5.39 -24.04
N ASN A 213 -4.27 4.81 -24.83
CA ASN A 213 -2.87 4.72 -24.45
C ASN A 213 -2.26 6.14 -24.43
N PRO A 214 -1.78 6.64 -23.28
CA PRO A 214 -1.29 8.02 -23.18
C PRO A 214 0.01 8.25 -23.95
N SER A 215 0.79 7.20 -24.21
CA SER A 215 2.07 7.29 -24.93
C SER A 215 1.90 7.20 -26.45
N THR A 216 0.89 6.48 -26.95
CA THR A 216 0.69 6.27 -28.40
C THR A 216 -0.58 6.90 -28.97
N GLY A 217 -1.50 7.36 -28.11
CA GLY A 217 -2.81 7.85 -28.51
C GLY A 217 -3.75 6.78 -29.07
N LEU A 218 -3.37 5.50 -29.05
CA LEU A 218 -4.19 4.42 -29.59
C LEU A 218 -5.34 4.06 -28.64
N SER A 219 -6.54 3.93 -29.20
CA SER A 219 -7.73 3.49 -28.47
C SER A 219 -7.88 1.97 -28.52
N THR A 220 -8.06 1.34 -27.36
CA THR A 220 -8.40 -0.07 -27.22
C THR A 220 -9.77 -0.22 -26.57
N TYR A 221 -10.63 -1.04 -27.15
CA TYR A 221 -12.00 -1.25 -26.71
C TYR A 221 -12.12 -2.56 -25.93
N TYR A 222 -12.69 -2.49 -24.74
CA TYR A 222 -12.92 -3.62 -23.87
C TYR A 222 -14.41 -3.79 -23.62
N CYS A 223 -14.91 -5.01 -23.75
CA CYS A 223 -16.22 -5.35 -23.21
C CYS A 223 -16.12 -5.46 -21.70
N GLN A 224 -17.07 -4.84 -20.99
CA GLN A 224 -17.24 -4.95 -19.56
C GLN A 224 -18.57 -5.62 -19.24
N LEU A 225 -18.58 -6.48 -18.22
CA LEU A 225 -19.81 -6.98 -17.61
C LEU A 225 -20.22 -5.99 -16.51
N SER A 226 -21.10 -5.05 -16.87
CA SER A 226 -21.60 -3.96 -16.04
C SER A 226 -22.56 -4.43 -14.95
N ASN A 227 -23.28 -5.52 -15.21
CA ASN A 227 -24.18 -6.10 -14.22
C ASN A 227 -23.38 -6.69 -13.05
N VAL A 228 -23.36 -5.96 -11.93
CA VAL A 228 -22.58 -6.30 -10.73
C VAL A 228 -22.93 -7.68 -10.19
N ALA A 229 -24.21 -8.02 -10.10
CA ALA A 229 -24.64 -9.32 -9.57
C ALA A 229 -24.13 -10.49 -10.44
N LYS A 230 -24.32 -10.41 -11.77
CA LYS A 230 -23.80 -11.42 -12.69
C LYS A 230 -22.27 -11.44 -12.66
N ARG A 231 -21.62 -10.28 -12.62
CA ARG A 231 -20.15 -10.15 -12.55
C ARG A 231 -19.57 -10.82 -11.31
N ASP A 232 -20.17 -10.62 -10.15
CA ASP A 232 -19.68 -11.17 -8.90
C ASP A 232 -19.95 -12.68 -8.82
N GLN A 233 -21.11 -13.14 -9.30
CA GLN A 233 -21.42 -14.56 -9.46
C GLN A 233 -20.41 -15.26 -10.38
N VAL A 234 -20.15 -14.67 -11.54
CA VAL A 234 -19.25 -15.20 -12.58
C VAL A 234 -17.81 -15.30 -12.09
N TRP A 235 -17.35 -14.25 -11.42
CA TRP A 235 -16.01 -14.20 -10.85
C TRP A 235 -15.87 -15.17 -9.68
N GLY A 236 -16.83 -15.20 -8.75
CA GLY A 236 -16.86 -16.14 -7.63
C GLY A 236 -16.76 -17.59 -8.09
N ALA A 237 -17.62 -18.00 -9.02
CA ALA A 237 -17.57 -19.33 -9.60
C ALA A 237 -16.18 -19.64 -10.20
N TYR A 238 -15.61 -18.72 -10.98
CA TYR A 238 -14.27 -18.86 -11.54
C TYR A 238 -13.20 -19.08 -10.44
N LYS A 239 -13.24 -18.34 -9.33
CA LYS A 239 -12.27 -18.50 -8.23
C LYS A 239 -12.34 -19.88 -7.62
N ASP A 240 -13.55 -20.32 -7.24
CA ASP A 240 -13.78 -21.62 -6.60
C ASP A 240 -13.25 -22.78 -7.43
N SER A 241 -13.36 -22.62 -8.74
CA SER A 241 -12.88 -23.60 -9.70
C SER A 241 -11.40 -23.78 -9.81
N VAL A 242 -10.67 -22.68 -9.74
CA VAL A 242 -9.23 -22.68 -9.91
C VAL A 242 -8.67 -23.30 -8.63
N LYS A 243 -9.21 -22.89 -7.48
CA LYS A 243 -8.94 -23.51 -6.18
C LYS A 243 -9.23 -25.02 -6.23
N ARG A 244 -10.40 -25.44 -6.74
CA ARG A 244 -10.77 -26.86 -6.83
C ARG A 244 -9.93 -27.65 -7.82
N PHE A 245 -9.65 -27.11 -9.01
CA PHE A 245 -8.79 -27.75 -10.01
C PHE A 245 -7.40 -28.02 -9.44
N TYR A 246 -6.79 -27.03 -8.79
CA TYR A 246 -5.45 -27.18 -8.24
C TYR A 246 -5.39 -27.92 -6.90
N ALA A 247 -6.53 -28.17 -6.24
CA ALA A 247 -6.59 -29.06 -5.08
C ALA A 247 -6.37 -30.53 -5.49
N ASP A 248 -6.86 -30.93 -6.67
CA ASP A 248 -6.56 -32.23 -7.28
C ASP A 248 -6.78 -32.13 -8.79
N THR A 249 -5.70 -32.00 -9.56
CA THR A 249 -5.78 -31.77 -11.01
C THR A 249 -6.26 -32.99 -11.78
N LEU A 250 -6.19 -34.18 -11.20
CA LEU A 250 -6.69 -35.40 -11.82
C LEU A 250 -8.19 -35.55 -11.59
N ALA A 251 -8.63 -35.56 -10.32
CA ALA A 251 -10.03 -35.75 -9.96
C ALA A 251 -10.89 -34.54 -10.31
N ASN A 252 -10.33 -33.33 -10.21
CA ASN A 252 -11.06 -32.07 -10.44
C ASN A 252 -10.77 -31.41 -11.78
N ALA A 253 -10.16 -32.11 -12.74
CA ALA A 253 -9.92 -31.59 -14.09
C ALA A 253 -11.19 -30.98 -14.73
N SER A 254 -12.36 -31.55 -14.40
CA SER A 254 -13.65 -31.16 -14.93
C SER A 254 -14.34 -29.96 -14.21
N PHE A 255 -13.79 -29.45 -13.09
CA PHE A 255 -14.43 -28.44 -12.24
C PHE A 255 -14.18 -26.98 -12.62
N ARG A 256 -13.55 -26.72 -13.77
CA ARG A 256 -13.50 -25.38 -14.34
C ARG A 256 -14.94 -24.91 -14.73
N PRO A 257 -15.52 -23.80 -14.21
CA PRO A 257 -16.91 -23.38 -14.29
C PRO A 257 -16.92 -22.12 -15.16
N TRP A 258 -16.49 -22.35 -16.38
CA TRP A 258 -16.92 -21.65 -17.59
C TRP A 258 -16.84 -22.72 -18.66
N LYS A 259 -17.51 -23.85 -18.37
CA LYS A 259 -17.51 -25.12 -19.10
C LYS A 259 -18.24 -25.04 -20.45
N THR A 260 -18.24 -23.87 -21.08
CA THR A 260 -18.56 -23.67 -22.49
C THR A 260 -17.31 -23.70 -23.38
N PHE A 261 -16.13 -23.91 -22.79
CA PHE A 261 -14.92 -24.24 -23.51
C PHE A 261 -14.89 -25.74 -23.85
N ALA A 262 -15.52 -26.12 -24.96
CA ALA A 262 -15.09 -27.32 -25.64
C ALA A 262 -13.58 -27.22 -25.91
N THR A 263 -12.91 -28.35 -25.74
CA THR A 263 -11.49 -28.60 -25.98
C THR A 263 -11.05 -28.03 -27.34
N PRO A 264 -10.17 -27.01 -27.42
CA PRO A 264 -9.95 -26.00 -26.40
C PRO A 264 -10.14 -24.56 -26.95
N ARG A 265 -10.97 -23.77 -26.26
CA ARG A 265 -11.02 -22.31 -26.44
C ARG A 265 -10.46 -21.62 -25.19
N SER A 266 -9.46 -20.77 -25.36
CA SER A 266 -9.00 -19.78 -24.35
C SER A 266 -9.23 -18.41 -24.98
N ALA A 267 -10.33 -17.73 -24.62
CA ALA A 267 -10.74 -16.51 -25.34
C ALA A 267 -10.18 -15.21 -24.76
N SER A 268 -9.62 -15.23 -23.55
CA SER A 268 -8.90 -14.07 -23.02
C SER A 268 -7.97 -14.46 -21.89
N SER A 269 -6.73 -14.01 -22.02
CA SER A 269 -5.66 -14.11 -21.04
C SER A 269 -5.93 -13.16 -19.87
N THR A 270 -7.04 -13.38 -19.16
CA THR A 270 -7.54 -12.47 -18.12
C THR A 270 -6.64 -12.58 -16.89
N ARG A 271 -6.04 -11.45 -16.51
CA ARG A 271 -5.25 -11.34 -15.27
C ARG A 271 -6.16 -11.41 -14.03
N GLY A 272 -7.48 -11.27 -14.18
CA GLY A 272 -8.43 -11.24 -13.06
C GLY A 272 -8.26 -9.97 -12.20
N PRO A 273 -9.29 -9.57 -11.44
CA PRO A 273 -9.17 -8.46 -10.51
C PRO A 273 -8.19 -8.73 -9.37
N LEU A 274 -7.80 -7.65 -8.71
CA LEU A 274 -7.10 -7.65 -7.43
C LEU A 274 -7.89 -6.81 -6.41
N ASN A 275 -9.22 -6.86 -6.49
CA ASN A 275 -10.12 -5.96 -5.74
C ASN A 275 -10.16 -6.28 -4.25
N THR A 276 -9.86 -7.53 -3.88
CA THR A 276 -9.96 -8.03 -2.50
C THR A 276 -8.71 -8.80 -2.13
N TYR A 277 -8.49 -8.98 -0.82
CA TYR A 277 -7.41 -9.84 -0.32
C TYR A 277 -7.50 -11.28 -0.85
N ASP A 278 -8.71 -11.84 -0.98
CA ASP A 278 -8.91 -13.17 -1.56
C ASP A 278 -8.50 -13.23 -3.05
N ASP A 279 -8.76 -12.17 -3.82
CA ASP A 279 -8.32 -12.09 -5.22
C ASP A 279 -6.78 -12.03 -5.31
N ILE A 280 -6.15 -11.26 -4.42
CA ILE A 280 -4.69 -11.17 -4.31
C ILE A 280 -4.09 -12.52 -3.93
N MET A 281 -4.66 -13.21 -2.94
CA MET A 281 -4.20 -14.54 -2.53
C MET A 281 -4.37 -15.56 -3.65
N MET A 282 -5.50 -15.54 -4.35
CA MET A 282 -5.70 -16.39 -5.53
C MET A 282 -4.63 -16.11 -6.60
N ASP A 283 -4.28 -14.85 -6.83
CA ASP A 283 -3.26 -14.49 -7.82
C ASP A 283 -1.84 -14.85 -7.40
N ILE A 284 -1.54 -14.86 -6.10
CA ILE A 284 -0.28 -15.40 -5.56
C ILE A 284 -0.23 -16.92 -5.74
N MET A 285 -1.30 -17.61 -5.34
CA MET A 285 -1.35 -19.07 -5.34
C MET A 285 -1.34 -19.69 -6.74
N TYR A 286 -2.03 -19.03 -7.67
CA TYR A 286 -2.28 -19.54 -9.00
C TYR A 286 -2.07 -18.45 -10.05
N PRO A 287 -0.87 -17.85 -10.17
CA PRO A 287 -0.64 -16.66 -11.00
C PRO A 287 -1.11 -16.89 -12.43
N LYS A 288 -1.40 -15.80 -13.15
CA LYS A 288 -1.95 -15.86 -14.51
C LYS A 288 -1.26 -16.90 -15.41
N SER A 289 0.07 -16.98 -15.36
CA SER A 289 0.89 -17.89 -16.17
C SER A 289 0.63 -19.38 -15.88
N ALA A 290 0.04 -19.72 -14.73
CA ALA A 290 -0.45 -21.05 -14.41
C ALA A 290 -1.86 -21.29 -14.98
N ARG A 291 -2.76 -20.34 -14.72
CA ARG A 291 -4.22 -20.49 -14.93
C ARG A 291 -4.73 -20.10 -16.33
N SER A 292 -3.88 -19.57 -17.20
CA SER A 292 -4.24 -19.19 -18.58
C SER A 292 -3.03 -19.19 -19.52
N ASN A 293 -3.18 -19.87 -20.66
CA ASN A 293 -2.20 -19.91 -21.74
C ASN A 293 -2.88 -19.78 -23.12
N SER A 294 -2.09 -19.58 -24.17
CA SER A 294 -2.52 -19.54 -25.58
C SER A 294 -2.41 -20.91 -26.28
N SER A 295 -1.79 -21.91 -25.62
CA SER A 295 -1.70 -23.28 -26.10
C SER A 295 -2.09 -24.29 -25.03
N VAL A 296 -2.28 -25.56 -25.42
CA VAL A 296 -2.45 -26.68 -24.48
C VAL A 296 -1.22 -26.78 -23.58
N GLN A 297 -1.45 -26.87 -22.27
CA GLN A 297 -0.40 -26.99 -21.25
C GLN A 297 -0.60 -28.19 -20.32
N TYR A 298 -1.78 -28.81 -20.34
CA TYR A 298 -2.11 -29.98 -19.55
C TYR A 298 -3.04 -30.91 -20.34
N ILE A 299 -2.78 -32.21 -20.25
CA ILE A 299 -3.64 -33.27 -20.78
C ILE A 299 -3.96 -34.17 -19.60
N ASN A 300 -5.26 -34.37 -19.32
CA ASN A 300 -5.65 -35.30 -18.28
C ASN A 300 -5.24 -36.72 -18.71
N PRO A 301 -4.41 -37.43 -17.92
CA PRO A 301 -3.85 -38.71 -18.35
C PRO A 301 -4.90 -39.83 -18.42
N THR A 302 -6.06 -39.65 -17.78
CA THR A 302 -7.15 -40.63 -17.77
C THR A 302 -8.18 -40.36 -18.87
N THR A 303 -8.61 -39.11 -19.03
CA THR A 303 -9.68 -38.75 -19.98
C THR A 303 -9.17 -38.22 -21.33
N LEU A 304 -7.87 -37.95 -21.44
CA LEU A 304 -7.20 -37.35 -22.61
C LEU A 304 -7.72 -35.96 -23.00
N ILE A 305 -8.58 -35.35 -22.18
CA ILE A 305 -9.06 -33.97 -22.38
C ILE A 305 -7.88 -33.02 -22.19
N THR A 306 -7.76 -32.03 -23.08
CA THR A 306 -6.68 -31.06 -23.06
C THR A 306 -7.13 -29.71 -22.49
N TYR A 307 -6.19 -29.01 -21.84
CA TYR A 307 -6.47 -27.76 -21.11
C TYR A 307 -5.38 -26.71 -21.36
N TYR A 308 -5.79 -25.44 -21.42
CA TYR A 308 -4.90 -24.28 -21.64
C TYR A 308 -4.40 -23.70 -20.31
N VAL A 309 -4.15 -24.58 -19.35
CA VAL A 309 -3.67 -24.29 -18.01
C VAL A 309 -2.61 -25.31 -17.65
N LYS A 310 -1.68 -24.93 -16.79
CA LYS A 310 -0.63 -25.85 -16.35
C LYS A 310 -1.21 -26.84 -15.34
N GLY A 311 -0.81 -28.10 -15.44
CA GLY A 311 -1.18 -29.14 -14.46
C GLY A 311 -0.43 -29.02 -13.12
N ASN A 312 0.65 -28.25 -13.08
CA ASN A 312 1.36 -27.89 -11.86
C ASN A 312 1.41 -26.37 -11.74
N TYR A 313 0.78 -25.82 -10.69
CA TYR A 313 0.69 -24.38 -10.46
C TYR A 313 2.03 -23.73 -10.06
N LEU A 314 3.02 -24.53 -9.67
CA LEU A 314 4.38 -24.06 -9.36
C LEU A 314 5.25 -23.90 -10.61
N ASN A 315 4.87 -24.52 -11.73
CA ASN A 315 5.63 -24.41 -12.97
C ASN A 315 5.30 -23.09 -13.66
N VAL A 316 5.69 -21.95 -13.10
CA VAL A 316 5.30 -20.62 -13.58
C VAL A 316 6.51 -19.72 -13.86
N SER A 317 6.27 -18.63 -14.57
CA SER A 317 7.25 -17.60 -14.92
C SER A 317 6.83 -16.22 -14.43
N SER A 318 6.04 -16.16 -13.35
CA SER A 318 5.66 -14.91 -12.69
C SER A 318 5.12 -15.17 -11.29
N SER A 319 5.26 -14.16 -10.42
CA SER A 319 4.74 -14.11 -9.05
C SER A 319 4.20 -12.71 -8.78
N MET A 320 3.51 -12.49 -7.65
CA MET A 320 3.05 -11.12 -7.29
C MET A 320 4.21 -10.14 -7.18
N VAL A 321 5.21 -10.47 -6.35
CA VAL A 321 6.37 -9.59 -6.12
C VAL A 321 7.15 -9.35 -7.40
N SER A 322 7.41 -10.38 -8.20
CA SER A 322 8.18 -10.22 -9.45
C SER A 322 7.47 -9.39 -10.52
N ARG A 323 6.19 -9.03 -10.35
CA ARG A 323 5.47 -8.15 -11.29
C ARG A 323 5.41 -6.70 -10.82
N VAL A 324 5.75 -6.43 -9.56
CA VAL A 324 5.78 -5.10 -8.95
C VAL A 324 7.18 -4.66 -8.55
N ASP A 325 8.17 -5.56 -8.53
CA ASP A 325 9.56 -5.26 -8.20
C ASP A 325 10.52 -5.76 -9.28
N SER A 326 10.93 -4.87 -10.17
CA SER A 326 11.92 -5.13 -11.23
C SER A 326 13.34 -5.28 -10.74
N THR A 327 13.61 -5.05 -9.45
CA THR A 327 14.93 -5.31 -8.85
C THR A 327 15.16 -6.79 -8.54
N LEU A 328 14.11 -7.62 -8.65
CA LEU A 328 14.17 -9.06 -8.39
C LEU A 328 14.06 -9.89 -9.68
N LEU A 329 14.75 -11.03 -9.71
CA LEU A 329 14.50 -12.11 -10.66
C LEU A 329 13.82 -13.26 -9.96
N LEU A 330 12.77 -13.76 -10.60
CA LEU A 330 12.05 -14.95 -10.18
C LEU A 330 12.71 -16.19 -10.80
N ALA A 331 12.90 -17.23 -9.99
CA ALA A 331 13.06 -18.59 -10.46
C ALA A 331 11.71 -19.26 -10.60
N ASN A 332 11.56 -20.09 -11.63
CA ASN A 332 10.41 -20.97 -11.74
C ASN A 332 10.32 -21.82 -10.45
N PRO A 333 9.24 -21.70 -9.65
CA PRO A 333 9.16 -22.37 -8.35
C PRO A 333 9.23 -23.90 -8.42
N PHE A 334 8.91 -24.49 -9.57
CA PHE A 334 9.04 -25.93 -9.79
C PHE A 334 10.45 -26.35 -10.22
N THR A 335 11.04 -25.67 -11.20
CA THR A 335 12.34 -26.10 -11.77
C THR A 335 13.57 -25.47 -11.11
N GLY A 336 13.39 -24.41 -10.33
CA GLY A 336 14.49 -23.64 -9.72
C GLY A 336 15.29 -22.78 -10.72
N VAL A 337 14.90 -22.76 -12.00
CA VAL A 337 15.62 -22.02 -13.04
C VAL A 337 15.23 -20.55 -12.96
N TYR A 338 16.21 -19.69 -12.70
CA TYR A 338 16.06 -18.24 -12.71
C TYR A 338 15.80 -17.69 -14.10
N ALA A 339 14.91 -16.71 -14.18
CA ALA A 339 14.79 -15.86 -15.35
C ALA A 339 16.11 -15.14 -15.64
N THR A 340 16.43 -14.99 -16.93
CA THR A 340 17.60 -14.23 -17.39
C THR A 340 17.36 -12.71 -17.37
N SER A 341 16.09 -12.31 -17.37
CA SER A 341 15.63 -10.92 -17.33
C SER A 341 14.36 -10.78 -16.49
N HIS A 342 14.02 -9.54 -16.13
CA HIS A 342 12.77 -9.22 -15.43
C HIS A 342 11.55 -9.71 -16.20
N GLN A 343 10.59 -10.31 -15.50
CA GLN A 343 9.44 -11.00 -16.09
C GLN A 343 8.15 -10.19 -15.95
N GLY A 344 8.05 -9.16 -16.80
CA GLY A 344 6.84 -8.38 -17.04
C GLY A 344 6.36 -7.53 -15.86
N ASP A 345 5.41 -6.64 -16.14
CA ASP A 345 4.93 -5.66 -15.15
C ASP A 345 3.40 -5.71 -14.96
N MET A 346 2.91 -5.00 -13.92
CA MET A 346 1.49 -4.71 -13.72
C MET A 346 1.15 -3.34 -14.35
N ALA A 347 0.43 -3.29 -15.46
CA ALA A 347 0.07 -2.06 -16.19
C ALA A 347 1.23 -1.21 -16.79
N TYR A 348 2.32 -0.92 -16.06
CA TYR A 348 3.54 -0.18 -16.46
C TYR A 348 4.75 -0.71 -15.67
N GLY A 349 5.99 -0.35 -16.03
CA GLY A 349 7.21 -0.74 -15.28
C GLY A 349 7.02 -0.64 -13.77
N ASP A 350 7.36 -1.69 -13.02
CA ASP A 350 7.18 -1.79 -11.56
C ASP A 350 5.74 -1.60 -11.06
N GLY A 351 4.75 -1.87 -11.90
CA GLY A 351 3.37 -1.70 -11.47
C GLY A 351 2.83 -0.28 -11.58
N GLY A 352 3.66 0.69 -12.02
CA GLY A 352 3.41 2.11 -11.80
C GLY A 352 3.55 2.55 -10.34
N LEU A 353 4.11 1.69 -9.48
CA LEU A 353 4.32 1.93 -8.07
C LEU A 353 5.64 2.68 -7.82
N LYS A 354 5.68 3.48 -6.75
CA LYS A 354 6.90 4.10 -6.26
C LYS A 354 7.74 3.08 -5.49
N ALA A 355 9.05 3.29 -5.45
CA ALA A 355 9.98 2.39 -4.77
C ALA A 355 9.59 2.04 -3.32
N HIS A 356 9.09 3.02 -2.55
CA HIS A 356 8.65 2.78 -1.17
C HIS A 356 7.31 2.02 -1.05
N GLU A 357 6.44 2.13 -2.05
CA GLU A 357 5.19 1.35 -2.13
C GLU A 357 5.51 -0.12 -2.44
N ILE A 358 6.49 -0.35 -3.34
CA ILE A 358 7.04 -1.69 -3.63
C ILE A 358 7.65 -2.30 -2.37
N ALA A 359 8.46 -1.53 -1.64
CA ALA A 359 9.04 -1.98 -0.38
C ALA A 359 7.96 -2.38 0.64
N LEU A 360 6.88 -1.61 0.76
CA LEU A 360 5.76 -1.91 1.66
C LEU A 360 5.04 -3.21 1.25
N ILE A 361 4.79 -3.40 -0.04
CA ILE A 361 4.22 -4.64 -0.59
C ILE A 361 5.12 -5.85 -0.30
N LYS A 362 6.44 -5.70 -0.45
CA LYS A 362 7.40 -6.77 -0.14
C LYS A 362 7.42 -7.11 1.34
N ALA A 363 7.46 -6.12 2.22
CA ALA A 363 7.41 -6.34 3.67
C ALA A 363 6.18 -7.17 4.06
N TRP A 364 5.01 -6.77 3.55
CA TRP A 364 3.78 -7.53 3.72
C TRP A 364 3.91 -8.94 3.14
N TYR A 365 4.31 -9.08 1.87
CA TYR A 365 4.35 -10.35 1.16
C TYR A 365 5.20 -11.40 1.89
N PHE A 366 6.40 -11.02 2.32
CA PHE A 366 7.30 -11.95 3.01
C PHE A 366 6.89 -12.22 4.47
N ALA A 367 6.28 -11.25 5.16
CA ALA A 367 5.82 -11.41 6.54
C ALA A 367 4.48 -12.15 6.67
N ASP A 368 3.58 -12.08 5.67
CA ASP A 368 2.21 -12.57 5.81
C ASP A 368 2.12 -14.11 5.81
N PRO A 369 1.67 -14.77 6.90
CA PRO A 369 1.60 -16.23 6.96
C PRO A 369 0.62 -16.85 5.95
N ASN A 370 -0.33 -16.06 5.43
CA ASN A 370 -1.26 -16.54 4.41
C ASN A 370 -0.61 -16.70 3.02
N VAL A 371 0.54 -16.05 2.79
CA VAL A 371 1.35 -16.29 1.60
C VAL A 371 2.19 -17.55 1.86
N PRO A 372 2.03 -18.64 1.10
CA PRO A 372 2.76 -19.86 1.42
C PRO A 372 4.27 -19.73 1.21
N THR A 373 5.03 -20.48 2.00
CA THR A 373 6.49 -20.47 1.97
C THR A 373 7.07 -20.78 0.60
N VAL A 374 6.45 -21.69 -0.18
CA VAL A 374 6.89 -21.98 -1.56
C VAL A 374 6.86 -20.75 -2.46
N TRP A 375 5.93 -19.82 -2.24
CA TRP A 375 5.82 -18.56 -2.98
C TRP A 375 6.69 -17.44 -2.42
N LYS A 376 7.39 -17.65 -1.30
CA LYS A 376 8.38 -16.74 -0.74
C LYS A 376 9.81 -17.21 -1.01
N TYR A 377 10.04 -18.49 -0.76
CA TYR A 377 11.38 -19.07 -0.62
C TYR A 377 11.55 -20.35 -1.45
N GLY A 378 10.56 -20.75 -2.24
CA GLY A 378 10.62 -21.97 -3.04
C GLY A 378 10.52 -23.25 -2.22
N ASN A 379 10.57 -24.38 -2.93
CA ASN A 379 10.62 -25.69 -2.30
C ASN A 379 11.93 -25.86 -1.52
N ALA A 380 11.84 -26.45 -0.33
CA ALA A 380 12.98 -26.71 0.56
C ALA A 380 13.89 -25.49 0.80
N ASN A 381 13.32 -24.28 0.83
CA ASN A 381 14.06 -23.03 1.03
C ASN A 381 15.18 -22.79 -0.01
N ALA A 382 15.01 -23.28 -1.24
CA ALA A 382 15.97 -23.09 -2.32
C ALA A 382 16.16 -21.61 -2.71
N GLY A 383 15.17 -20.78 -2.40
CA GLY A 383 15.03 -19.40 -2.84
C GLY A 383 14.45 -19.33 -4.24
N ILE A 384 13.41 -18.51 -4.43
CA ILE A 384 12.83 -18.25 -5.76
C ILE A 384 12.98 -16.80 -6.19
N PHE A 385 13.44 -15.92 -5.31
CA PHE A 385 13.79 -14.55 -5.65
C PHE A 385 15.29 -14.36 -5.50
N LYS A 386 15.89 -13.60 -6.40
CA LYS A 386 17.24 -13.07 -6.23
C LYS A 386 17.30 -11.61 -6.64
N TYR A 387 18.12 -10.85 -5.95
CA TYR A 387 18.40 -9.47 -6.31
C TYR A 387 19.16 -9.41 -7.62
N ARG A 388 18.71 -8.59 -8.57
CA ARG A 388 19.36 -8.41 -9.88
C ARG A 388 20.75 -7.83 -9.76
N LYS A 389 20.91 -6.88 -8.84
CA LYS A 389 22.13 -6.09 -8.68
C LYS A 389 23.28 -6.92 -8.12
N THR A 390 23.01 -7.75 -7.12
CA THR A 390 24.02 -8.50 -6.36
C THR A 390 23.99 -10.00 -6.65
N GLY A 391 22.89 -10.52 -7.17
CA GLY A 391 22.65 -11.95 -7.30
C GLY A 391 22.27 -12.64 -5.98
N THR A 392 22.18 -11.91 -4.86
CA THR A 392 21.83 -12.46 -3.55
C THR A 392 20.47 -13.15 -3.63
N ILE A 393 20.41 -14.43 -3.22
CA ILE A 393 19.18 -15.23 -3.22
C ILE A 393 18.45 -15.02 -1.89
N ILE A 394 17.14 -14.75 -1.98
CA ILE A 394 16.27 -14.62 -0.81
C ILE A 394 15.86 -16.00 -0.31
N LYS A 395 16.12 -16.25 0.97
CA LYS A 395 15.79 -17.48 1.70
C LYS A 395 15.21 -17.11 3.08
N GLN A 396 14.57 -18.08 3.73
CA GLN A 396 14.08 -17.97 5.11
C GLN A 396 15.23 -17.85 6.10
#